data_AF-A0A4V1SHY8-F1
#
_entry.id   AF-A0A4V1SHY8-F1
#
_cell.length_a   1.000
_cell.length_b   1.000
_cell.length_c   1.000
_cell.angle_alpha   90.00
_cell.angle_beta   90.00
_cell.angle_gamma   90.00
#
_symmetry.space_group_name_H-M   'P 1'
#
loop_
_entity.id
_entity.type
_entity.pdbx_description
1 polymer ?
#
loop_
_entity_poly.entity_id
_entity_poly.type
_entity_poly.pdbx_seq_one_letter_code
_entity_poly.pdbx_strand_id
1 'polypeptide(L)'
;MEKVSAFALAFALASEAAAQTAPSQDPSAVQAPTPVPAAPVIVRTGVPAGFEDISEAVDTEFDLTFQERRIGSFPGRLENGNFTFRDPAAVVAALGDAVDAEKAREFLAQPLLANEQFR
;
A
#
# COMPACT_ATOMS: atom_id res chain seq x y z
N MET A 1 26.15 -23.61 -19.32
CA MET A 1 24.99 -23.44 -20.21
C MET A 1 24.17 -22.31 -19.63
N GLU A 2 24.41 -21.08 -20.06
CA GLU A 2 23.42 -20.01 -19.94
C GLU A 2 23.80 -18.92 -20.93
N LYS A 3 22.93 -18.74 -21.93
CA LYS A 3 22.99 -17.68 -22.92
C LYS A 3 22.36 -16.45 -22.26
N VAL A 4 23.18 -15.47 -21.87
CA VAL A 4 22.64 -14.14 -21.58
C VAL A 4 22.51 -13.43 -22.92
N SER A 5 21.30 -13.49 -23.47
CA SER A 5 20.93 -12.82 -24.71
C SER A 5 20.44 -11.41 -24.39
N ALA A 6 21.09 -10.45 -25.06
CA ALA A 6 20.58 -9.20 -25.59
C ALA A 6 19.59 -8.37 -24.74
N PHE A 7 19.92 -7.09 -24.52
CA PHE A 7 19.41 -6.04 -25.42
C PHE A 7 20.13 -4.70 -25.21
N ALA A 8 20.72 -4.24 -26.32
CA ALA A 8 20.94 -2.87 -26.81
C ALA A 8 21.03 -1.71 -25.79
N LEU A 9 22.19 -1.05 -25.67
CA LEU A 9 22.85 -0.12 -26.60
C LEU A 9 22.47 1.34 -26.31
N ALA A 10 23.52 2.09 -25.94
CA ALA A 10 23.58 3.53 -25.75
C ALA A 10 23.10 4.31 -26.98
N PHE A 11 22.64 5.55 -26.76
CA PHE A 11 23.28 6.80 -27.23
C PHE A 11 22.31 7.95 -27.01
N ALA A 12 22.60 8.81 -26.03
CA ALA A 12 22.03 10.15 -25.96
C ALA A 12 23.12 11.13 -26.39
N LEU A 13 22.69 12.19 -27.07
CA LEU A 13 23.43 13.40 -27.46
C LEU A 13 24.10 13.33 -28.84
N ALA A 14 23.29 13.56 -29.87
CA ALA A 14 23.75 14.24 -31.08
C ALA A 14 23.34 15.72 -30.97
N SER A 15 24.34 16.55 -30.77
CA SER A 15 24.34 17.99 -30.95
C SER A 15 24.56 18.27 -32.43
N GLU A 16 23.69 19.01 -33.11
CA GLU A 16 24.12 19.69 -34.32
C GLU A 16 23.33 20.98 -34.59
N ALA A 17 24.11 22.00 -34.88
CA ALA A 17 23.75 23.39 -35.07
C ALA A 17 23.46 23.69 -36.55
N ALA A 18 23.05 24.93 -36.77
CA ALA A 18 22.99 25.68 -38.03
C ALA A 18 21.69 25.58 -38.84
N ALA A 19 20.94 26.68 -38.90
CA ALA A 19 21.22 27.72 -39.89
C ALA A 19 20.28 28.93 -39.69
N GLN A 20 20.88 30.12 -39.54
CA GLN A 20 20.20 31.39 -39.72
C GLN A 20 19.84 31.57 -41.20
N THR A 21 18.58 31.92 -41.49
CA THR A 21 18.24 32.68 -42.68
C THR A 21 16.99 33.51 -42.38
N ALA A 22 17.14 34.83 -42.40
CA ALA A 22 16.05 35.80 -42.57
C ALA A 22 16.43 36.68 -43.77
N PRO A 23 15.50 37.41 -44.44
CA PRO A 23 14.08 37.58 -44.17
C PRO A 23 13.19 37.31 -45.40
N SER A 24 11.91 37.03 -45.20
CA SER A 24 10.88 37.26 -46.22
C SER A 24 9.64 37.76 -45.51
N GLN A 25 9.38 39.06 -45.65
CA GLN A 25 8.14 39.68 -45.22
C GLN A 25 7.06 39.29 -46.23
N ASP A 26 6.16 38.41 -45.83
CA ASP A 26 4.86 38.22 -46.47
C ASP A 26 3.82 39.04 -45.68
N PRO A 27 3.10 40.00 -46.30
CA PRO A 27 2.21 40.94 -45.64
C PRO A 27 0.82 40.34 -45.35
N SER A 28 0.75 39.06 -45.00
CA SER A 28 -0.48 38.42 -44.55
C SER A 28 -0.51 38.45 -43.02
N ALA A 29 -1.10 39.51 -42.47
CA ALA A 29 -1.33 39.69 -41.04
C ALA A 29 -2.01 38.45 -40.44
N VAL A 30 -1.22 37.59 -39.79
CA VAL A 30 -1.74 36.51 -38.96
C VAL A 30 -2.37 37.19 -37.75
N GLN A 31 -3.71 37.26 -37.74
CA GLN A 31 -4.47 37.63 -36.55
C GLN A 31 -3.95 36.79 -35.38
N ALA A 32 -3.42 37.48 -34.37
CA ALA A 32 -3.07 36.83 -33.11
C ALA A 32 -4.32 36.11 -32.58
N PRO A 33 -4.25 34.81 -32.27
CA PRO A 33 -5.40 34.08 -31.77
C PRO A 33 -5.88 34.74 -30.49
N THR A 34 -7.16 35.12 -30.45
CA THR A 34 -7.83 35.64 -29.26
C THR A 34 -7.58 34.66 -28.10
N PRO A 35 -7.05 35.09 -26.95
CA PRO A 35 -6.83 34.19 -25.82
C PRO A 35 -8.18 33.64 -25.37
N VAL A 36 -8.39 32.34 -25.60
CA VAL A 36 -9.55 31.63 -25.07
C VAL A 36 -9.38 31.61 -23.55
N PRO A 37 -10.34 32.12 -22.76
CA PRO A 37 -10.26 32.02 -21.31
C PRO A 37 -10.20 30.54 -20.92
N ALA A 38 -9.11 30.15 -20.26
CA ALA A 38 -8.94 28.79 -19.77
C ALA A 38 -10.13 28.45 -18.87
N ALA A 39 -10.91 27.44 -19.25
CA ALA A 39 -11.98 26.94 -18.40
C ALA A 39 -11.39 26.55 -17.03
N PRO A 40 -12.07 26.87 -15.91
CA PRO A 40 -11.57 26.50 -14.60
C PRO A 40 -11.42 24.98 -14.53
N VAL A 41 -10.20 24.51 -14.27
CA VAL A 41 -9.92 23.10 -14.04
C VAL A 41 -10.56 22.74 -12.69
N ILE A 42 -11.72 22.09 -12.74
CA ILE A 42 -12.35 21.55 -11.53
C ILE A 42 -11.63 20.25 -11.20
N VAL A 43 -10.69 20.32 -10.25
CA VAL A 43 -10.10 19.13 -9.65
C VAL A 43 -11.15 18.49 -8.75
N ARG A 44 -11.68 17.34 -9.17
CA ARG A 44 -12.55 16.51 -8.33
C ARG A 44 -11.69 15.48 -7.62
N THR A 45 -11.41 15.71 -6.34
CA THR A 45 -10.82 14.69 -5.48
C THR A 45 -11.94 13.83 -4.89
N GLY A 46 -11.98 12.57 -5.28
CA GLY A 46 -12.87 11.55 -4.71
C GLY A 46 -12.08 10.26 -4.54
N VAL A 47 -12.47 9.46 -3.55
CA VAL A 47 -11.89 8.13 -3.35
C VAL A 47 -12.18 7.28 -4.60
N PRO A 48 -11.17 6.64 -5.22
CA PRO A 48 -11.39 5.80 -6.40
C PRO A 48 -12.39 4.67 -6.11
N ALA A 49 -13.14 4.25 -7.13
CA ALA A 49 -13.97 3.05 -7.01
C ALA A 49 -13.10 1.83 -6.66
N GLY A 50 -13.50 1.03 -5.68
CA GLY A 50 -12.73 -0.10 -5.16
C GLY A 50 -11.74 0.22 -4.03
N PHE A 51 -11.80 1.44 -3.48
CA PHE A 51 -11.23 1.77 -2.17
C PHE A 51 -12.35 1.75 -1.12
N GLU A 52 -12.88 0.56 -0.84
CA GLU A 52 -13.71 0.36 0.34
C GLU A 52 -12.86 0.56 1.61
N ASP A 53 -13.39 1.30 2.58
CA ASP A 53 -12.84 1.33 3.92
C ASP A 53 -12.88 -0.10 4.48
N ILE A 54 -11.71 -0.69 4.72
CA ILE A 54 -11.55 -1.98 5.43
C ILE A 54 -11.82 -1.78 6.94
N SER A 55 -12.85 -1.00 7.25
CA SER A 55 -13.35 -0.70 8.60
C SER A 55 -14.26 -1.81 9.13
N GLU A 56 -14.58 -2.80 8.29
CA GLU A 56 -15.37 -3.94 8.69
C GLU A 56 -14.58 -4.84 9.64
N ALA A 57 -15.23 -5.25 10.73
CA ALA A 57 -14.69 -6.23 11.65
C ALA A 57 -14.43 -7.54 10.89
N VAL A 58 -13.20 -8.04 10.97
CA VAL A 58 -12.80 -9.30 10.34
C VAL A 58 -12.87 -10.39 11.39
N ASP A 59 -13.76 -11.35 11.19
CA ASP A 59 -13.92 -12.54 12.02
C ASP A 59 -13.39 -13.76 11.25
N THR A 60 -12.22 -14.28 11.66
CA THR A 60 -11.53 -15.39 10.95
C THR A 60 -10.60 -16.15 11.91
N GLU A 61 -9.93 -17.19 11.39
CA GLU A 61 -8.87 -17.91 12.10
C GLU A 61 -7.51 -17.25 11.88
N PHE A 62 -6.73 -17.17 12.95
CA PHE A 62 -5.40 -16.58 12.97
C PHE A 62 -4.38 -17.62 13.43
N ASP A 63 -3.30 -17.75 12.66
CA ASP A 63 -2.18 -18.62 13.00
C ASP A 63 -1.34 -17.98 14.10
N LEU A 64 -1.17 -18.68 15.21
CA LEU A 64 -0.36 -18.22 16.32
C LEU A 64 0.97 -18.96 16.38
N THR A 65 2.04 -18.18 16.53
CA THR A 65 3.41 -18.67 16.69
C THR A 65 3.95 -18.17 18.02
N PHE A 66 4.54 -19.08 18.80
CA PHE A 66 5.16 -18.77 20.09
C PHE A 66 6.53 -19.45 20.14
N GLN A 67 7.57 -18.69 20.47
CA GLN A 67 8.97 -19.17 20.46
C GLN A 67 9.33 -19.86 19.13
N GLU A 68 9.05 -19.18 18.00
CA GLU A 68 9.31 -19.66 16.63
C GLU A 68 8.57 -20.96 16.23
N ARG A 69 7.68 -21.46 17.08
CA ARG A 69 6.85 -22.65 16.84
C ARG A 69 5.40 -22.25 16.63
N ARG A 70 4.78 -22.74 15.55
CA ARG A 70 3.32 -22.64 15.39
C ARG A 70 2.64 -23.45 16.49
N ILE A 71 1.79 -22.79 17.28
CA ILE A 71 1.05 -23.43 18.38
C ILE A 71 -0.38 -23.81 17.98
N GLY A 72 -0.92 -23.19 16.92
CA GLY A 72 -2.23 -23.52 16.38
C GLY A 72 -2.83 -22.39 15.54
N SER A 73 -4.09 -22.57 15.18
CA SER A 73 -4.94 -21.56 14.55
C SER A 73 -6.13 -21.32 15.46
N PHE A 74 -6.44 -20.05 15.73
CA PHE A 74 -7.48 -19.70 16.69
C PHE A 74 -8.43 -18.66 16.10
N PRO A 75 -9.75 -18.79 16.36
CA PRO A 75 -10.70 -17.81 15.91
C PRO A 75 -10.51 -16.50 16.68
N GLY A 76 -10.44 -15.40 15.94
CA GLY A 76 -10.30 -14.05 16.48
C GLY A 76 -11.10 -13.03 15.69
N ARG A 77 -11.23 -11.85 16.27
CA ARG A 77 -11.88 -10.69 15.65
C ARG A 77 -10.90 -9.54 15.61
N LEU A 78 -10.68 -8.99 14.41
CA LEU A 78 -9.89 -7.78 14.19
C LEU A 78 -10.84 -6.63 13.85
N GLU A 79 -10.86 -5.59 14.67
CA GLU A 79 -11.74 -4.44 14.51
C GLU A 79 -11.02 -3.16 14.95
N ASN A 80 -10.97 -2.16 14.08
CA ASN A 80 -10.33 -0.87 14.37
C ASN A 80 -8.86 -1.00 14.85
N GLY A 81 -8.11 -1.97 14.31
CA GLY A 81 -6.73 -2.24 14.71
C GLY A 81 -6.56 -2.97 16.04
N ASN A 82 -7.67 -3.37 16.68
CA ASN A 82 -7.67 -4.19 17.89
C ASN A 82 -8.04 -5.62 17.53
N PHE A 83 -7.24 -6.56 18.03
CA PHE A 83 -7.44 -7.97 17.90
C PHE A 83 -7.95 -8.56 19.22
N THR A 84 -8.96 -9.43 19.14
CA THR A 84 -9.48 -10.16 20.30
C THR A 84 -9.61 -11.64 19.97
N PHE A 85 -9.19 -12.51 20.88
CA PHE A 85 -9.44 -13.94 20.76
C PHE A 85 -10.88 -14.25 21.12
N ARG A 86 -11.55 -15.10 20.33
CA ARG A 86 -12.88 -15.59 20.70
C ARG A 86 -12.85 -16.59 21.85
N ASP A 87 -11.77 -17.38 21.94
CA ASP A 87 -11.53 -18.31 23.03
C ASP A 87 -10.08 -18.18 23.54
N PRO A 88 -9.83 -17.27 24.51
CA PRO A 88 -8.53 -17.13 25.13
C PRO A 88 -8.06 -18.39 25.87
N ALA A 89 -8.98 -19.21 26.39
CA ALA A 89 -8.62 -20.40 27.15
C ALA A 89 -8.01 -21.48 26.26
N ALA A 90 -8.52 -21.64 25.04
CA ALA A 90 -7.92 -22.53 24.03
C ALA A 90 -6.48 -22.13 23.67
N VAL A 91 -6.19 -20.83 23.59
CA VAL A 91 -4.85 -20.32 23.33
C VAL A 91 -3.90 -20.63 24.49
N VAL A 92 -4.36 -20.39 25.74
CA VAL A 92 -3.57 -20.72 26.95
C VAL A 92 -3.28 -22.23 27.01
N ALA A 93 -4.26 -23.08 26.71
CA ALA A 93 -4.06 -24.52 26.66
C ALA A 93 -3.00 -24.93 25.62
N ALA A 94 -2.94 -24.25 24.47
CA ALA A 94 -1.94 -24.50 23.43
C ALA A 94 -0.52 -23.99 23.79
N LEU A 95 -0.42 -22.97 24.63
CA LEU A 95 0.85 -22.50 25.19
C LEU A 95 1.41 -23.50 26.23
N GLY A 96 0.53 -24.24 26.91
CA GLY A 96 0.90 -25.26 27.89
C GLY A 96 1.62 -24.67 29.11
N ASP A 97 2.48 -25.47 29.75
CA ASP A 97 3.20 -25.08 30.98
C ASP A 97 4.32 -24.04 30.75
N ALA A 98 4.50 -23.57 29.51
CA ALA A 98 5.48 -22.54 29.19
C ALA A 98 5.12 -21.15 29.74
N VAL A 99 3.85 -20.96 30.14
CA VAL A 99 3.33 -19.70 30.65
C VAL A 99 2.53 -19.90 31.92
N ASP A 100 2.44 -18.86 32.76
CA ASP A 100 1.49 -18.80 33.85
C ASP A 100 0.07 -18.69 33.27
N ALA A 101 -0.73 -19.75 33.41
CA ALA A 101 -2.03 -19.87 32.76
C ALA A 101 -3.03 -18.78 33.20
N GLU A 102 -3.00 -18.36 34.47
CA GLU A 102 -3.88 -17.33 35.00
C GLU A 102 -3.54 -15.98 34.37
N LYS A 103 -2.25 -15.61 34.37
CA LYS A 103 -1.80 -14.34 33.78
C LYS A 103 -1.96 -14.31 32.27
N ALA A 104 -1.68 -15.43 31.59
CA ALA A 104 -1.87 -15.53 30.15
C ALA A 104 -3.34 -15.36 29.78
N ARG A 105 -4.25 -15.97 30.54
CA ARG A 105 -5.69 -15.82 30.32
C ARG A 105 -6.15 -14.37 30.51
N GLU A 106 -5.69 -13.71 31.58
CA GLU A 106 -6.01 -12.31 31.85
C GLU A 106 -5.52 -11.39 30.73
N PHE A 107 -4.30 -11.60 30.25
CA PHE A 107 -3.73 -10.82 29.14
C PHE A 107 -4.47 -11.05 27.83
N LEU A 108 -4.70 -12.32 27.46
CA LEU A 108 -5.32 -12.68 26.18
C LEU A 108 -6.82 -12.37 26.12
N ALA A 109 -7.46 -12.10 27.26
CA ALA A 109 -8.84 -11.63 27.33
C ALA A 109 -8.98 -10.13 26.99
N GLN A 110 -7.88 -9.38 26.91
CA GLN A 110 -7.88 -7.97 26.58
C GLN A 110 -7.71 -7.75 25.06
N PRO A 111 -8.20 -6.63 24.51
CA PRO A 111 -7.90 -6.24 23.14
C PRO A 111 -6.39 -6.02 22.95
N LEU A 112 -5.82 -6.70 21.97
CA LEU A 112 -4.41 -6.59 21.58
C LEU A 112 -4.28 -5.64 20.41
N LEU A 113 -3.26 -4.77 20.42
CA LEU A 113 -3.00 -3.89 19.29
C LEU A 113 -2.35 -4.71 18.16
N ALA A 114 -3.04 -4.85 17.01
CA ALA A 114 -2.52 -5.65 15.89
C ALA A 114 -1.24 -5.06 15.26
N ASN A 115 -0.96 -3.78 15.52
CA ASN A 115 0.12 -3.01 14.90
C ASN A 115 1.33 -2.78 15.81
N GLU A 116 1.48 -3.48 16.94
CA GLU A 116 2.64 -3.27 17.83
C GLU A 116 3.98 -3.52 17.14
N GLN A 117 4.04 -4.44 16.17
CA GLN A 117 5.27 -4.78 15.43
C GLN A 117 5.81 -3.65 14.54
N PHE A 118 5.03 -2.60 14.29
CA PHE A 118 5.42 -1.46 13.43
C PHE A 118 5.68 -0.17 14.21
N ARG A 119 5.69 -0.23 15.55
CA ARG A 119 6.17 0.86 16.42
C ARG A 119 7.64 0.68 16.75
#